data_AF-A0A8S9FMQ7-F1
#
_entry.id   AF-A0A8S9FMQ7-F1
#
_cell.length_a   1.000
_cell.length_b   1.000
_cell.length_c   1.000
_cell.angle_alpha   90.00
_cell.angle_beta   90.00
_cell.angle_gamma   90.00
#
_symmetry.space_group_name_H-M   'P 1'
#
loop_
_entity.id
_entity.type
_entity.pdbx_description
1 polymer ?
#
loop_
_entity_poly.entity_id
_entity_poly.type
_entity_poly.pdbx_seq_one_letter_code
_entity_poly.pdbx_strand_id
1 'polypeptide(L)'
;MFCLDETYTGQEDYNRLRPLSYRGADVFLLAFSLVSKASYENVAKKWVPELRHYAPGVPIILVGTKLDLRDDKQYFVEHPGAVPISTAQ
;
A
#
# COMPACT_ATOMS: atom_id res chain seq x y z
N MET A 1 -5.98 11.35 4.15
CA MET A 1 -6.01 10.00 3.55
C MET A 1 -4.81 9.88 2.62
N PHE A 2 -3.77 9.13 2.98
CA PHE A 2 -2.57 8.97 2.16
C PHE A 2 -2.63 7.67 1.38
N CYS A 3 -2.87 7.76 0.07
CA CYS A 3 -2.86 6.59 -0.80
C CYS A 3 -1.40 6.23 -1.12
N LEU A 4 -0.85 5.22 -0.44
CA LEU A 4 0.51 4.71 -0.67
C LEU A 4 0.52 3.61 -1.76
N ASP A 5 -0.06 3.92 -2.92
CA ASP A 5 0.16 3.13 -4.14
C ASP A 5 1.62 3.27 -4.60
N GLU A 6 2.19 2.22 -5.19
CA GLU A 6 3.63 2.15 -5.48
C GLU A 6 4.12 3.27 -6.42
N THR A 7 3.22 3.89 -7.21
CA THR A 7 3.50 5.07 -8.04
C THR A 7 4.13 6.26 -7.29
N TYR A 8 3.90 6.41 -5.98
CA TYR A 8 4.43 7.53 -5.18
C TYR A 8 5.80 7.29 -4.52
N THR A 9 6.48 6.18 -4.85
CA THR A 9 7.85 5.92 -4.36
C THR A 9 8.92 6.79 -5.02
N GLY A 10 8.63 7.43 -6.16
CA GLY A 10 9.60 8.19 -6.96
C GLY A 10 9.71 9.70 -6.72
N GLN A 11 8.88 10.31 -5.86
CA GLN A 11 9.02 11.74 -5.50
C GLN A 11 9.76 11.89 -4.16
N GLU A 12 11.06 12.16 -4.23
CA GLU A 12 11.93 12.35 -3.07
C GLU A 12 11.48 13.49 -2.15
N ASP A 13 10.97 14.59 -2.71
CA ASP A 13 10.40 15.71 -1.96
C ASP A 13 9.17 15.28 -1.15
N TYR A 14 8.30 14.47 -1.74
CA TYR A 14 7.12 13.94 -1.06
C TYR A 14 7.51 13.00 0.08
N ASN A 15 8.59 12.23 -0.08
CA ASN A 15 9.11 11.35 0.96
C ASN A 15 9.62 12.13 2.19
N ARG A 16 10.13 13.36 2.01
CA ARG A 16 10.56 14.26 3.11
C ARG A 16 9.40 14.99 3.78
N LEU A 17 8.33 15.30 3.06
CA LEU A 17 7.15 16.01 3.59
C LEU A 17 6.12 15.07 4.24
N ARG A 18 6.08 13.78 3.86
CA ARG A 18 5.13 12.79 4.39
C ARG A 18 5.09 12.72 5.93
N PRO A 19 6.22 12.73 6.67
CA PRO A 19 6.22 12.68 8.13
C PRO A 19 5.49 13.84 8.82
N LEU A 20 5.46 15.02 8.19
CA LEU A 20 4.72 16.18 8.73
C LEU A 20 3.21 15.92 8.74
N SER A 21 2.72 15.13 7.79
CA SER A 21 1.29 14.81 7.64
C SER A 21 0.83 13.65 8.52
N TYR A 22 1.74 12.98 9.22
CA TYR A 22 1.42 11.95 10.22
C TYR A 22 1.06 12.55 11.58
N ARG A 23 1.48 13.79 11.87
CA ARG A 23 1.12 14.49 13.12
C ARG A 23 -0.37 14.86 13.11
N GLY A 24 -1.09 14.43 14.14
CA GLY A 24 -2.52 14.70 14.28
C GLY A 24 -3.42 13.84 13.38
N ALA A 25 -2.92 12.73 12.83
CA ALA A 25 -3.74 11.77 12.10
C ALA A 25 -4.42 10.80 13.08
N ASP A 26 -5.76 10.75 13.06
CA ASP A 26 -6.53 9.80 13.89
C ASP A 26 -6.59 8.38 13.31
N VAL A 27 -6.32 8.22 12.00
CA VAL A 27 -6.31 6.93 11.30
C VAL A 27 -5.45 6.97 10.05
N PHE A 28 -4.75 5.87 9.76
CA PHE A 28 -4.06 5.65 8.49
C PHE A 28 -4.80 4.65 7.62
N LEU A 29 -4.84 4.91 6.31
CA LEU A 29 -5.32 3.96 5.30
C LEU A 29 -4.13 3.57 4.43
N LEU A 30 -3.83 2.27 4.35
CA LEU A 30 -2.78 1.70 3.51
C LEU A 30 -3.43 0.92 2.36
N ALA A 31 -3.41 1.51 1.17
CA ALA A 31 -3.87 0.86 -0.05
C ALA A 31 -2.77 -0.06 -0.62
N PHE A 32 -3.13 -1.25 -1.09
CA PHE A 32 -2.26 -2.12 -1.86
C PHE A 32 -3.03 -2.76 -3.02
N SER A 33 -2.34 -2.99 -4.14
CA SER A 33 -2.94 -3.63 -5.31
C SER A 33 -3.09 -5.14 -5.10
N LEU A 34 -4.31 -5.68 -5.24
CA LEU A 34 -4.59 -7.12 -5.09
C LEU A 34 -3.88 -8.00 -6.14
N VAL A 35 -3.42 -7.40 -7.23
CA VAL A 35 -2.66 -8.05 -8.31
C VAL A 35 -1.14 -7.84 -8.22
N SER A 36 -0.64 -7.04 -7.26
CA SER A 36 0.79 -6.87 -6.99
C SER A 36 1.13 -7.33 -5.58
N LYS A 37 1.72 -8.53 -5.48
CA LYS A 37 2.28 -9.03 -4.22
C LYS A 37 3.37 -8.10 -3.66
N ALA A 38 4.12 -7.42 -4.54
CA ALA A 38 5.14 -6.45 -4.14
C ALA A 38 4.53 -5.28 -3.35
N SER A 39 3.38 -4.75 -3.76
CA SER A 39 2.65 -3.70 -3.01
C SER A 39 2.40 -4.12 -1.57
N TYR A 40 1.91 -5.35 -1.38
CA TYR A 40 1.55 -5.89 -0.07
C TYR A 40 2.77 -6.17 0.81
N GLU A 41 3.84 -6.72 0.23
CA GLU A 41 5.10 -6.90 0.97
C GLU A 41 5.73 -5.56 1.36
N ASN A 42 5.63 -4.54 0.51
CA ASN A 42 6.08 -3.18 0.81
C ASN A 42 5.26 -2.54 1.95
N VAL A 43 3.96 -2.82 2.05
CA VAL A 43 3.13 -2.40 3.19
C VAL A 43 3.67 -2.96 4.50
N ALA A 44 3.91 -4.28 4.58
CA ALA A 44 4.41 -4.90 5.80
C ALA A 44 5.86 -4.50 6.14
N LYS A 45 6.76 -4.45 5.14
CA LYS A 45 8.20 -4.25 5.34
C LYS A 45 8.62 -2.78 5.48
N LYS A 46 7.86 -1.83 4.91
CA LYS A 46 8.20 -0.41 4.87
C LYS A 46 7.12 0.48 5.51
N TRP A 47 5.88 0.40 5.05
CA TRP A 47 4.86 1.38 5.43
C TRP A 47 4.37 1.23 6.88
N VAL A 48 4.12 0.00 7.34
CA VAL A 48 3.73 -0.27 8.73
C VAL A 48 4.81 0.18 9.73
N PRO A 49 6.11 -0.19 9.60
CA PRO A 49 7.13 0.29 10.52
C PRO A 49 7.37 1.80 10.46
N GLU A 50 7.28 2.44 9.27
CA GLU A 50 7.38 3.91 9.14
C GLU A 50 6.26 4.62 9.93
N LEU A 51 5.00 4.21 9.73
CA LEU A 51 3.85 4.78 10.45
C LEU A 51 3.92 4.53 11.95
N ARG A 52 4.32 3.32 12.37
CA ARG A 52 4.50 2.99 13.79
C ARG A 52 5.62 3.78 14.46
N HIS A 53 6.65 4.19 13.71
CA HIS A 53 7.73 5.03 14.21
C HIS A 53 7.28 6.48 14.45
N TYR A 54 6.56 7.08 13.50
CA TYR A 54 6.12 8.48 13.60
C TYR A 54 4.84 8.69 14.43
N ALA A 55 3.94 7.71 14.45
CA ALA A 55 2.62 7.82 15.07
C ALA A 55 2.23 6.52 15.82
N PRO A 56 2.97 6.15 16.88
CA PRO A 56 2.68 4.97 17.69
C PRO A 56 1.33 5.10 18.38
N GLY A 57 0.39 4.22 18.04
CA GLY A 57 -0.95 4.13 18.64
C GLY A 57 -2.10 4.45 17.69
N VAL A 58 -1.82 5.11 16.57
CA VAL A 58 -2.84 5.39 15.54
C VAL A 58 -3.24 4.09 14.82
N PRO A 59 -4.56 3.80 14.66
CA PRO A 59 -5.02 2.64 13.92
C PRO A 59 -4.67 2.71 12.44
N ILE A 60 -4.36 1.55 11.85
CA ILE A 60 -4.00 1.39 10.44
C ILE A 60 -5.01 0.44 9.79
N ILE A 61 -5.68 0.91 8.74
CA ILE A 61 -6.64 0.16 7.93
C ILE A 61 -5.97 -0.25 6.62
N LEU A 62 -6.00 -1.55 6.31
CA LEU A 62 -5.50 -2.10 5.04
C LEU A 62 -6.63 -2.14 4.01
N VAL A 63 -6.36 -1.67 2.79
CA VAL A 63 -7.34 -1.59 1.69
C VAL A 63 -6.77 -2.27 0.45
N GLY A 64 -7.37 -3.40 0.06
CA GLY A 64 -7.06 -4.03 -1.23
C GLY A 64 -7.76 -3.29 -2.37
N THR A 65 -6.98 -2.73 -3.30
CA THR A 65 -7.48 -2.07 -4.52
C THR A 65 -7.30 -2.97 -5.75
N LYS A 66 -7.93 -2.59 -6.88
CA LYS A 66 -7.90 -3.34 -8.14
C LYS A 66 -8.47 -4.76 -8.00
N LEU A 67 -9.60 -4.88 -7.31
CA LEU A 67 -10.32 -6.15 -7.12
C LEU A 67 -10.87 -6.68 -8.46
N ASP A 68 -11.28 -5.78 -9.34
CA ASP A 68 -11.64 -6.01 -10.74
C ASP A 68 -10.56 -6.80 -11.49
N LEU A 69 -9.28 -6.40 -11.37
CA LEU A 69 -8.15 -7.08 -12.02
C LEU A 69 -7.82 -8.47 -11.41
N ARG A 70 -8.38 -8.84 -10.25
CA ARG A 70 -8.12 -10.14 -9.60
C ARG A 70 -8.71 -11.31 -10.37
N ASP A 71 -9.86 -11.09 -11.02
CA ASP A 71 -10.56 -12.09 -11.81
C ASP A 71 -10.32 -11.90 -13.33
N ASP A 72 -9.68 -10.80 -13.73
CA ASP A 72 -9.34 -10.51 -15.12
C ASP A 72 -8.14 -11.35 -15.60
N LYS A 73 -8.45 -12.48 -16.24
CA LYS A 73 -7.44 -13.38 -16.82
C LYS A 73 -6.59 -12.73 -17.92
N GLN A 74 -7.11 -11.71 -18.60
CA GLN A 74 -6.40 -11.05 -19.69
C GLN A 74 -5.29 -10.15 -19.13
N TYR A 75 -5.57 -9.45 -18.02
CA TYR A 75 -4.59 -8.68 -17.27
C TYR A 75 -3.36 -9.52 -16.85
N PHE A 76 -3.56 -10.74 -16.36
CA PHE A 76 -2.45 -11.66 -16.01
C PHE A 76 -1.67 -12.21 -17.21
N VAL A 77 -2.30 -12.30 -18.39
CA VAL A 77 -1.62 -12.68 -19.64
C VAL A 77 -0.75 -11.53 -20.15
N GLU A 78 -1.23 -10.29 -20.07
CA GLU A 78 -0.48 -9.09 -20.46
C GLU A 78 0.59 -8.71 -19.43
N HIS A 79 0.39 -9.03 -18.14
CA HIS A 79 1.30 -8.72 -17.03
C HIS A 79 1.74 -10.00 -16.30
N PRO A 80 2.66 -10.81 -16.87
CA PRO A 80 3.10 -12.09 -16.28
C PRO A 80 3.84 -11.97 -14.93
N GLY A 81 4.16 -10.74 -14.49
CA GLY A 81 4.68 -10.45 -13.14
C GLY A 81 3.60 -10.17 -12.09
N ALA A 82 2.33 -10.02 -12.49
CA ALA A 82 1.21 -9.84 -11.57
C ALA A 82 0.87 -11.19 -10.91
N VAL A 83 0.84 -11.22 -9.58
CA VAL A 83 0.51 -12.42 -8.80
C VAL A 83 -0.66 -12.05 -7.88
N PRO A 84 -1.84 -12.71 -8.03
CA PRO A 84 -3.01 -12.39 -7.23
C PRO A 84 -2.76 -12.76 -5.76
N ILE A 85 -3.10 -11.85 -4.86
CA ILE A 85 -2.99 -12.09 -3.42
C ILE A 85 -4.18 -12.97 -3.00
N SER A 86 -3.89 -14.18 -2.54
CA SER A 86 -4.91 -15.08 -2.00
C SER A 86 -5.45 -14.55 -0.67
N THR A 87 -6.76 -14.68 -0.49
CA THR A 87 -7.46 -14.41 0.78
C THR A 87 -7.37 -15.56 1.78
N ALA A 88 -6.70 -16.66 1.43
CA ALA A 88 -6.38 -17.74 2.36
C ALA A 88 -5.09 -17.41 3.14
N GLN A 89 -5.25 -17.13 4.43
CA GLN A 89 -4.19 -17.16 5.45
C GLN A 89 -4.11 -18.54 6.10
#